data_AF-A0A830B8V9-F1
#
_entry.id   AF-A0A830B8V9-F1
#
_cell.length_a   1.000
_cell.length_b   1.000
_cell.length_c   1.000
_cell.angle_alpha   90.00
_cell.angle_beta   90.00
_cell.angle_gamma   90.00
#
_symmetry.space_group_name_H-M   'P 1'
#
loop_
_entity.id
_entity.type
_entity.pdbx_description
1 polymer ?
#
loop_
_entity_poly.entity_id
_entity_poly.type
_entity_poly.pdbx_seq_one_letter_code
_entity_poly.pdbx_strand_id
1 'polypeptide(L)'
;MLINFYSKCGLVDYARKVFDEMRLRSVVSWNTVIGAHSRNGDGLGALKLFVRMLREGSEFSEFALSSVLCACASKCLSFESKQLHAFAVKTCMESNAFVGTALLDV
;
A
#
# COMPACT_ATOMS: atom_id res chain seq x y z
N MET A 1 -1.85 -14.17 -11.29
CA MET A 1 -1.72 -12.82 -11.88
C MET A 1 -0.28 -12.58 -12.30
N LEU A 2 -0.06 -12.02 -13.48
CA LEU A 2 1.28 -11.76 -14.03
C LEU A 2 2.13 -10.82 -13.15
N ILE A 3 1.49 -9.90 -12.42
CA ILE A 3 2.11 -9.04 -11.40
C ILE A 3 2.82 -9.86 -10.30
N ASN A 4 2.18 -10.92 -9.79
CA ASN A 4 2.76 -11.76 -8.74
C ASN A 4 3.96 -12.57 -9.25
N PHE A 5 3.90 -13.01 -10.51
CA PHE A 5 5.02 -13.72 -11.15
C PHE A 5 6.24 -12.82 -11.25
N TYR A 6 6.10 -11.63 -11.86
CA TYR A 6 7.20 -10.67 -11.97
C TYR A 6 7.72 -10.22 -10.60
N SER A 7 6.84 -10.00 -9.63
CA SER A 7 7.24 -9.66 -8.27
C SER A 7 8.12 -10.72 -7.62
N LYS A 8 7.78 -12.02 -7.75
CA LYS A 8 8.59 -13.12 -7.19
C LYS A 8 9.96 -13.25 -7.86
N CYS A 9 10.11 -12.79 -9.10
CA CYS A 9 11.39 -12.74 -9.81
C CYS A 9 12.20 -11.47 -9.53
N GLY A 10 11.77 -10.59 -8.63
CA GLY A 10 12.43 -9.30 -8.37
C GLY A 10 12.19 -8.24 -9.46
N LEU A 11 11.39 -8.55 -10.47
CA LEU A 11 11.13 -7.71 -11.65
C LEU A 11 9.99 -6.72 -11.39
N VAL A 12 10.15 -5.84 -10.39
CA VAL A 12 9.10 -4.91 -9.93
C VAL A 12 8.63 -3.98 -11.04
N ASP A 13 9.54 -3.50 -11.88
CA ASP A 13 9.18 -2.59 -12.98
C ASP A 13 8.24 -3.25 -14.00
N TYR A 14 8.41 -4.54 -14.25
CA TYR A 14 7.50 -5.31 -15.10
C TYR A 14 6.16 -5.56 -14.41
N ALA A 15 6.17 -5.87 -13.10
CA ALA A 15 4.95 -5.96 -12.31
C ALA A 15 4.15 -4.64 -12.34
N ARG A 16 4.87 -3.50 -12.29
CA ARG A 16 4.28 -2.17 -12.37
C ARG A 16 3.71 -1.84 -13.74
N LYS A 17 4.44 -2.15 -14.83
CA LYS A 17 3.93 -1.96 -16.20
C LYS A 17 2.63 -2.73 -16.44
N VAL A 18 2.61 -4.01 -16.07
CA VAL A 18 1.41 -4.85 -16.18
C VAL A 18 0.26 -4.23 -15.39
N PHE A 19 0.52 -3.75 -14.18
CA PHE A 19 -0.49 -3.11 -13.35
C PHE A 19 -1.04 -1.79 -13.95
N ASP A 20 -0.16 -0.99 -14.56
CA ASP A 20 -0.54 0.29 -15.18
C ASP A 20 -1.39 0.07 -16.45
N GLU A 21 -1.11 -0.99 -17.22
CA GLU A 21 -1.87 -1.38 -18.41
C GLU A 21 -3.24 -2.01 -18.10
N MET A 22 -3.52 -2.39 -16.84
CA MET A 22 -4.82 -2.92 -16.46
C MET A 22 -5.91 -1.85 -16.54
N ARG A 23 -6.92 -2.08 -17.38
CA ARG A 23 -8.12 -1.23 -17.49
C ARG A 23 -9.02 -1.30 -16.25
N LEU A 24 -9.10 -2.48 -15.63
CA LEU A 24 -9.88 -2.73 -14.41
C LEU A 24 -8.94 -3.30 -13.35
N ARG A 25 -8.78 -2.56 -12.24
CA ARG A 25 -7.93 -2.94 -11.12
C ARG A 25 -8.82 -3.38 -9.97
N SER A 26 -8.56 -4.57 -9.44
CA SER A 26 -9.20 -5.06 -8.22
C SER A 26 -8.33 -4.79 -7.00
N VAL A 27 -8.92 -4.86 -5.80
CA VAL A 27 -8.21 -4.80 -4.52
C VAL A 27 -7.03 -5.78 -4.48
N VAL A 28 -7.20 -6.98 -5.02
CA VAL A 28 -6.14 -7.99 -5.12
C VAL A 28 -4.97 -7.51 -5.98
N SER A 29 -5.23 -6.84 -7.11
CA SER A 29 -4.19 -6.31 -8.00
C SER A 29 -3.38 -5.20 -7.34
N TRP A 30 -4.06 -4.30 -6.60
CA TRP A 30 -3.44 -3.26 -5.79
C TRP A 30 -2.54 -3.84 -4.70
N ASN A 31 -3.08 -4.76 -3.91
CA ASN A 31 -2.34 -5.42 -2.82
C ASN A 31 -1.10 -6.14 -3.36
N THR A 32 -1.23 -6.77 -4.53
CA THR A 32 -0.13 -7.50 -5.17
C THR A 32 1.01 -6.55 -5.57
N VAL A 33 0.69 -5.42 -6.23
CA VAL A 33 1.73 -4.48 -6.68
C VAL A 33 2.33 -3.70 -5.50
N ILE A 34 1.52 -3.29 -4.51
CA ILE A 34 2.00 -2.64 -3.28
C ILE A 34 2.92 -3.58 -2.50
N GLY A 35 2.52 -4.83 -2.32
CA GLY A 35 3.32 -5.87 -1.67
C GLY A 35 4.60 -6.22 -2.44
N ALA A 36 4.61 -6.07 -3.77
CA ALA A 36 5.81 -6.23 -4.59
C ALA A 36 6.85 -5.15 -4.31
N HIS A 37 6.43 -3.87 -4.30
CA HIS A 37 7.30 -2.75 -3.96
C HIS A 37 7.79 -2.84 -2.50
N SER A 38 6.90 -3.17 -1.56
CA SER A 38 7.23 -3.33 -0.14
C SER A 38 8.32 -4.40 0.09
N ARG A 39 8.13 -5.61 -0.44
CA ARG A 39 9.10 -6.72 -0.29
C ARG A 39 10.46 -6.44 -0.93
N ASN A 40 10.51 -5.61 -1.95
CA ASN A 40 11.75 -5.24 -2.62
C ASN A 40 12.37 -3.96 -2.04
N GLY A 41 11.87 -3.50 -0.88
CA GLY A 41 12.38 -2.33 -0.18
C GLY A 41 12.03 -1.00 -0.86
N ASP A 42 11.16 -0.97 -1.85
CA ASP A 42 10.68 0.27 -2.47
C ASP A 42 9.45 0.83 -1.74
N GLY A 43 9.67 1.30 -0.50
CA GLY A 43 8.60 1.86 0.33
C GLY A 43 7.94 3.10 -0.28
N LEU A 44 8.70 3.94 -0.99
CA LEU A 44 8.14 5.13 -1.65
C LEU A 44 7.26 4.74 -2.84
N GLY A 45 7.65 3.74 -3.64
CA GLY A 45 6.82 3.19 -4.71
C GLY A 45 5.54 2.55 -4.17
N ALA A 46 5.64 1.77 -3.08
CA ALA A 46 4.49 1.18 -2.39
C ALA A 46 3.52 2.27 -1.89
N LEU A 47 4.04 3.33 -1.28
CA LEU A 47 3.26 4.47 -0.81
C LEU A 47 2.55 5.21 -1.95
N LYS A 48 3.26 5.52 -3.05
CA LYS A 48 2.66 6.18 -4.21
C LYS A 48 1.50 5.37 -4.79
N LEU A 49 1.64 4.03 -4.81
CA LEU A 49 0.57 3.13 -5.24
C LEU A 49 -0.61 3.12 -4.27
N PHE A 50 -0.37 3.10 -2.97
CA PHE A 50 -1.44 3.18 -1.96
C PHE A 50 -2.21 4.50 -2.03
N VAL A 51 -1.53 5.63 -2.15
CA VAL A 51 -2.18 6.94 -2.34
C VAL A 51 -3.01 6.95 -3.63
N ARG A 52 -2.49 6.35 -4.71
CA ARG A 52 -3.23 6.25 -5.97
C ARG A 52 -4.47 5.37 -5.83
N MET A 53 -4.37 4.25 -5.12
CA MET A 53 -5.49 3.36 -4.81
C MET A 53 -6.64 4.13 -4.14
N LEU A 54 -6.33 4.96 -3.15
CA LEU A 54 -7.31 5.77 -2.44
C LEU A 54 -7.91 6.88 -3.31
N ARG A 55 -7.09 7.54 -4.15
CA ARG A 55 -7.58 8.55 -5.11
C ARG A 55 -8.50 7.96 -6.18
N GLU A 56 -8.26 6.72 -6.58
CA GLU A 56 -9.13 5.99 -7.51
C GLU A 56 -10.37 5.39 -6.81
N GLY A 57 -10.60 5.71 -5.52
CA GLY A 57 -11.77 5.26 -4.76
C GLY A 57 -11.80 3.76 -4.48
N SER A 58 -10.66 3.07 -4.63
CA SER A 58 -10.57 1.64 -4.37
C SER A 58 -10.46 1.38 -2.87
N GLU A 59 -11.30 0.47 -2.35
CA GLU A 59 -11.18 -0.02 -0.98
C GLU A 59 -9.84 -0.72 -0.76
N PHE A 60 -9.10 -0.32 0.27
CA PHE A 60 -7.86 -0.95 0.65
C PHE A 60 -8.09 -2.05 1.68
N SER A 61 -7.23 -3.07 1.67
CA SER A 61 -7.22 -4.07 2.75
C SER A 61 -6.23 -3.69 3.85
N GLU A 62 -6.45 -4.23 5.04
CA GLU A 62 -5.52 -4.14 6.17
C GLU A 62 -4.10 -4.61 5.78
N PHE A 63 -3.99 -5.58 4.87
CA PHE A 63 -2.73 -6.02 4.30
C PHE A 63 -2.01 -4.95 3.46
N ALA A 64 -2.73 -4.17 2.65
CA ALA A 64 -2.12 -3.07 1.90
C ALA A 64 -1.61 -1.99 2.85
N LEU A 65 -2.40 -1.65 3.86
CA LEU A 65 -2.00 -0.67 4.87
C LEU A 65 -0.75 -1.11 5.64
N SER A 66 -0.74 -2.35 6.16
CA SER A 66 0.41 -2.90 6.88
C SER A 66 1.66 -3.02 6.01
N SER A 67 1.51 -3.43 4.75
CA SER A 67 2.63 -3.53 3.80
C SER A 67 3.31 -2.18 3.55
N VAL A 68 2.53 -1.10 3.47
CA VAL A 68 3.07 0.25 3.27
C VAL A 68 3.71 0.76 4.57
N LEU A 69 3.07 0.56 5.72
CA LEU A 69 3.63 0.95 7.03
C LEU A 69 4.97 0.25 7.30
N CYS A 70 5.05 -1.06 7.09
CA CYS A 70 6.30 -1.82 7.22
C CYS A 70 7.39 -1.33 6.27
N ALA A 71 7.05 -1.01 5.02
CA ALA A 71 8.02 -0.50 4.05
C ALA A 71 8.51 0.92 4.37
N CYS A 72 7.66 1.74 5.01
CA CYS A 72 8.05 3.06 5.48
C CYS A 72 8.92 2.99 6.75
N ALA A 73 8.60 2.08 7.67
CA ALA A 73 9.34 1.87 8.91
C ALA A 73 10.75 1.31 8.66
N SER A 74 10.90 0.37 7.71
CA SER A 74 12.20 -0.25 7.39
C SER A 74 13.18 0.70 6.69
N LYS A 75 12.70 1.81 6.11
CA LYS A 75 13.53 2.80 5.38
C LYS A 75 13.76 4.13 6.07
N CYS A 76 13.35 4.30 7.33
CA CYS A 76 13.60 5.54 8.10
C CYS A 76 13.11 6.82 7.37
N LEU A 77 12.01 6.75 6.61
CA LEU A 77 11.37 7.91 5.97
C LEU A 77 10.54 8.67 7.01
N SER A 78 11.21 9.33 7.95
CA SER A 78 10.63 9.85 9.21
C SER A 78 9.58 10.95 9.02
N PHE A 79 9.53 11.61 7.86
CA PHE A 79 8.57 12.66 7.57
C PHE A 79 7.35 12.15 6.78
N GLU A 80 7.54 11.37 5.71
CA GLU A 80 6.41 10.79 4.96
C GLU A 80 5.66 9.72 5.74
N SER A 81 6.36 8.95 6.60
CA SER A 81 5.72 7.97 7.49
C SER A 81 4.78 8.61 8.52
N LYS A 82 5.12 9.78 9.07
CA LYS A 82 4.27 10.51 10.02
C LYS A 82 3.03 11.08 9.35
N GLN A 83 3.18 11.67 8.16
CA GLN A 83 2.04 12.16 7.39
C GLN A 83 1.15 11.00 6.95
N LEU A 84 1.74 9.86 6.55
CA LEU A 84 1.01 8.66 6.23
C LEU A 84 0.31 8.06 7.44
N HIS A 85 0.94 8.02 8.61
CA HIS A 85 0.31 7.57 9.84
C HIS A 85 -0.88 8.46 10.21
N ALA A 86 -0.71 9.79 10.18
CA ALA A 86 -1.80 10.73 10.41
C ALA A 86 -2.93 10.61 9.38
N PHE A 87 -2.59 10.44 8.10
CA PHE A 87 -3.56 10.28 7.02
C PHE A 87 -4.27 8.93 7.09
N ALA A 88 -3.56 7.83 7.34
CA ALA A 88 -4.14 6.51 7.56
C ALA A 88 -5.03 6.50 8.78
N VAL A 89 -4.61 7.09 9.91
CA VAL A 89 -5.45 7.26 11.12
C VAL A 89 -6.68 8.09 10.79
N LYS A 90 -6.55 9.23 10.09
CA LYS A 90 -7.69 10.08 9.73
C LYS A 90 -8.69 9.36 8.80
N THR A 91 -8.21 8.76 7.72
CA THR A 91 -9.06 8.05 6.75
C THR A 91 -9.66 6.79 7.38
N CYS A 92 -8.89 6.08 8.22
CA CYS A 92 -9.35 4.96 9.02
C CYS A 92 -10.43 5.41 10.00
N MET A 93 -10.30 6.54 10.70
CA MET A 93 -11.33 7.08 11.60
C MET A 93 -12.57 7.56 10.84
N GLU A 94 -12.41 8.14 9.65
CA GLU A 94 -13.53 8.50 8.78
C GLU A 94 -14.28 7.25 8.24
N SER A 95 -13.56 6.14 8.02
CA SER A 95 -14.18 4.84 7.70
C SER A 95 -14.63 4.04 8.94
N ASN A 96 -14.02 4.28 10.11
CA ASN A 96 -14.23 3.62 11.41
C ASN A 96 -14.98 4.51 12.42
N ALA A 97 -15.86 5.40 11.96
CA ALA A 97 -17.01 5.78 12.78
C ALA A 97 -17.82 4.53 13.26
N PHE A 98 -17.47 3.33 12.78
CA PHE A 98 -17.98 2.03 13.24
C PHE A 98 -17.02 1.12 14.05
N VAL A 99 -15.69 1.32 14.09
CA VAL A 99 -14.80 0.44 14.89
C VAL A 99 -13.57 1.19 15.41
N GLY A 100 -13.75 2.01 16.44
CA GLY A 100 -12.66 2.55 17.23
C GLY A 100 -12.36 1.64 18.41
N THR A 101 -11.25 0.88 18.38
CA THR A 101 -10.63 0.29 19.60
C THR A 101 -9.22 -0.30 19.45
N ALA A 102 -8.54 -0.23 18.30
CA ALA A 102 -7.25 -0.94 18.14
C ALA A 102 -5.96 -0.13 18.48
N LEU A 103 -6.06 1.09 19.01
CA LEU A 103 -4.93 2.02 19.14
C LEU A 103 -4.55 2.35 20.59
N LEU A 104 -4.32 1.31 21.40
CA LEU A 104 -3.53 1.41 22.64
C LEU A 104 -2.64 0.17 22.72
N ASP A 105 -1.43 0.26 22.16
CA ASP A 105 -0.20 0.04 22.93
C ASP A 105 1.01 0.26 22.02
N VAL A 106 1.86 1.19 22.48
CA VAL A 106 3.17 1.59 21.92
C VAL A 106 4.25 0.73 22.57
#